data_AF-H1RZS1-F1
#
_entry.id   AF-H1RZS1-F1
#
_cell.length_a   1.000
_cell.length_b   1.000
_cell.length_c   1.000
_cell.angle_alpha   90.00
_cell.angle_beta   90.00
_cell.angle_gamma   90.00
#
_symmetry.space_group_name_H-M   'P 1'
#
loop_
_entity.id
_entity.type
_entity.pdbx_description
1 polymer ?
#
loop_
_entity_poly.entity_id
_entity_poly.type
_entity_poly.pdbx_seq_one_letter_code
_entity_poly.pdbx_strand_id
1 'polypeptide(L)' 'MSIEAYRGYVIEGLARPVGDGMYESHGIVQSGGQGGPHFSVASEDLGCYATSQEAQDHAILWAQRYIDKLLISLGQ' A
#
# COMPACT_ATOMS: atom_id res chain seq x y z
N MET A 1 -2.03 3.20 -11.02
CA MET A 1 -2.45 3.17 -9.61
C MET A 1 -3.39 2.01 -9.47
N SER A 2 -3.13 1.13 -8.50
CA SER A 2 -4.04 0.05 -8.10
C SER A 2 -4.73 0.44 -6.79
N ILE A 3 -6.01 0.12 -6.65
CA ILE A 3 -6.78 0.35 -5.42
C ILE A 3 -7.60 -0.90 -5.15
N GLU A 4 -7.49 -1.43 -3.93
CA GLU A 4 -8.16 -2.66 -3.53
C GLU A 4 -8.70 -2.54 -2.10
N ALA A 5 -9.70 -3.35 -1.77
CA ALA A 5 -10.16 -3.51 -0.39
C ALA A 5 -9.56 -4.79 0.20
N TYR A 6 -8.90 -4.70 1.35
CA TYR A 6 -8.29 -5.83 2.04
C TYR A 6 -8.61 -5.80 3.52
N ARG A 7 -9.31 -6.85 4.01
CA ARG A 7 -9.70 -7.02 5.43
C ARG A 7 -10.39 -5.80 6.06
N GLY A 8 -11.21 -5.09 5.28
CA GLY A 8 -11.92 -3.89 5.74
C GLY A 8 -11.12 -2.59 5.64
N TYR A 9 -9.91 -2.63 5.08
CA TYR A 9 -9.09 -1.45 4.77
C TYR A 9 -9.11 -1.20 3.26
N VAL A 10 -8.94 0.06 2.88
CA VAL A 10 -8.60 0.43 1.50
C VAL A 10 -7.08 0.44 1.38
N ILE A 11 -6.54 -0.23 0.38
CA ILE A 11 -5.12 -0.23 0.06
C ILE A 11 -4.90 0.33 -1.33
N GLU A 12 -3.84 1.11 -1.49
CA GLU A 12 -3.46 1.71 -2.77
C GLU A 12 -2.01 1.37 -3.10
N GLY A 13 -1.77 0.97 -4.34
CA GLY A 13 -0.44 0.79 -4.91
C GLY A 13 -0.16 1.91 -5.92
N LEU A 14 0.89 2.68 -5.64
CA LEU A 14 1.33 3.79 -6.48
C LEU A 14 2.68 3.47 -7.12
N ALA A 15 2.81 3.87 -8.38
CA ALA A 15 4.06 3.87 -9.11
C ALA A 15 4.40 5.31 -9.48
N ARG A 16 5.48 5.85 -8.90
CA ARG A 16 5.96 7.20 -9.20
C ARG A 16 7.13 7.13 -10.18
N PRO A 17 7.05 7.75 -11.37
CA PRO A 17 8.18 7.79 -12.28
C PRO A 17 9.31 8.63 -11.67
N VAL A 18 10.54 8.09 -11.65
CA VAL A 18 11.70 8.74 -11.02
C VAL A 18 12.83 9.11 -11.98
N GLY A 19 12.62 8.87 -13.28
CA GLY A 19 13.65 9.00 -14.30
C GLY A 19 14.17 7.62 -14.74
N ASP A 20 14.97 7.60 -15.79
CA ASP A 20 15.63 6.39 -16.33
C ASP A 20 14.69 5.23 -16.72
N GLY A 21 13.41 5.53 -16.93
CA GLY A 21 12.39 4.51 -17.23
C GLY A 21 11.94 3.69 -16.02
N MET A 22 12.34 4.08 -14.80
CA MET A 22 12.05 3.38 -13.57
C MET A 22 10.89 4.02 -12.79
N TYR A 23 10.27 3.21 -11.93
CA TYR A 23 9.15 3.60 -11.08
C TYR A 23 9.42 3.26 -9.62
N GLU A 24 9.38 4.25 -8.74
CA GLU A 24 9.34 4.03 -7.29
C GLU A 24 7.98 3.46 -6.85
N SER A 25 8.02 2.47 -5.97
CA SER A 25 6.87 1.81 -5.38
C SER A 25 6.47 2.49 -4.07
N HIS A 26 5.21 2.92 -3.99
CA HIS A 26 4.65 3.57 -2.80
C HIS A 26 3.31 2.93 -2.45
N GLY A 27 3.14 2.43 -1.23
CA GLY A 27 1.91 1.85 -0.74
C GLY A 27 1.15 2.79 0.20
N ILE A 28 -0.17 2.75 0.17
CA ILE A 28 -1.03 3.50 1.10
C ILE A 28 -2.05 2.53 1.70
N VAL A 29 -2.30 2.65 3.00
CA VAL A 29 -3.34 1.93 3.74
C VAL A 29 -4.25 2.96 4.41
N GLN A 30 -5.57 2.82 4.21
CA GLN A 30 -6.59 3.66 4.83
C GLN A 30 -7.59 2.78 5.57
N SER A 31 -8.01 3.18 6.78
CA SER A 31 -9.11 2.49 7.46
C SER A 31 -10.41 2.66 6.69
N GLY A 32 -11.06 1.55 6.33
CA GLY A 32 -12.35 1.55 5.68
C GLY A 32 -13.41 2.02 6.68
N GLY A 33 -14.09 3.11 6.33
CA GLY A 33 -15.00 3.81 7.22
C GLY A 33 -16.17 2.95 7.70
N GLN A 34 -16.09 2.49 8.95
CA GLN A 34 -17.24 2.23 9.81
C GLN A 34 -16.84 2.51 11.27
N GLY A 35 -17.04 3.76 11.70
CA GLY A 35 -17.08 4.15 13.11
C GLY A 35 -15.76 4.20 13.90
N GLY A 36 -14.63 3.77 13.32
CA GLY A 36 -13.30 3.89 13.92
C GLY A 36 -12.58 5.19 13.53
N PRO A 37 -11.44 5.51 14.17
CA PRO A 37 -10.60 6.63 13.76
C PRO A 37 -10.14 6.43 12.30
N HIS A 38 -10.36 7.45 11.47
CA HIS A 38 -9.76 7.51 10.14
C HIS A 38 -8.25 7.64 10.30
N PHE A 39 -7.51 6.64 9.84
CA PHE A 39 -6.07 6.73 9.71
C PHE A 39 -5.67 6.36 8.29
N SER A 40 -4.65 7.05 7.81
CA SER A 40 -4.01 6.81 6.52
C SER A 40 -2.51 6.69 6.78
N VAL A 41 -1.91 5.58 6.36
CA VAL A 41 -0.49 5.31 6.49
C VAL A 41 0.06 5.13 5.09
N ALA A 42 1.07 5.93 4.73
CA ALA A 42 1.86 5.72 3.53
C ALA A 42 3.14 4.97 3.89
N SER A 43 3.61 4.14 2.97
CA SER A 43 4.93 3.53 3.08
C SER A 43 6.03 4.58 2.89
N GLU A 44 7.23 4.25 3.36
CA GLU A 44 8.45 4.82 2.79
C GLU A 44 8.67 4.27 1.36
N ASP A 45 9.75 4.66 0.69
CA ASP A 45 10.09 4.08 -0.61
C ASP A 45 10.30 2.56 -0.48
N LEU A 46 9.52 1.80 -1.23
CA LEU A 46 9.53 0.33 -1.23
C LEU A 46 10.48 -0.24 -2.29
N GLY A 47 11.12 0.61 -3.08
CA GLY A 47 12.08 0.25 -4.12
C GLY A 47 11.68 0.74 -5.51
N CYS A 48 12.61 0.61 -6.45
CA CYS A 48 12.45 1.00 -7.86
C CYS A 48 12.25 -0.23 -8.76
N TYR A 49 11.31 -0.13 -9.69
CA TYR A 49 10.92 -1.20 -10.61
C TYR A 49 10.97 -0.73 -12.07
N ALA A 50 11.21 -1.67 -12.99
CA ALA A 50 11.30 -1.38 -14.42
C ALA A 50 9.95 -1.03 -15.04
N THR A 51 8.85 -1.53 -14.45
CA THR A 51 7.50 -1.23 -14.91
C THR A 51 6.64 -0.63 -13.81
N SER A 52 5.66 0.17 -14.22
CA SER A 52 4.68 0.74 -13.31
C SER A 52 3.80 -0.32 -12.66
N GLN A 53 3.58 -1.46 -13.33
CA GLN A 53 2.78 -2.56 -12.79
C GLN A 53 3.52 -3.27 -11.65
N GLU A 54 4.80 -3.60 -11.83
CA GLU A 54 5.61 -4.24 -10.78
C GLU A 54 5.70 -3.36 -9.51
N ALA A 55 5.87 -2.05 -9.67
CA ALA A 55 5.86 -1.11 -8.54
C ALA A 55 4.50 -1.08 -7.82
N GLN A 56 3.38 -1.12 -8.57
CA GLN A 56 2.05 -1.15 -7.97
C GLN A 56 1.79 -2.47 -7.24
N ASP A 57 2.12 -3.61 -7.84
CA ASP A 57 1.92 -4.93 -7.26
C ASP A 57 2.73 -5.09 -5.98
N HIS A 58 3.98 -4.61 -5.98
CA HIS A 58 4.82 -4.63 -4.79
C HIS A 58 4.25 -3.74 -3.68
N ALA A 59 3.75 -2.54 -4.01
CA ALA A 59 3.09 -1.66 -3.07
C ALA A 59 1.83 -2.29 -2.44
N ILE A 60 1.01 -2.99 -3.24
CA ILE A 60 -0.16 -3.74 -2.75
C ILE A 60 0.26 -4.85 -1.79
N LEU A 61 1.29 -5.63 -2.13
CA LEU A 61 1.83 -6.68 -1.25
C LEU A 61 2.35 -6.12 0.08
N TRP A 62 3.02 -4.97 0.05
CA TRP A 62 3.43 -4.29 1.28
C TRP A 62 2.21 -3.88 2.13
N ALA A 63 1.17 -3.29 1.51
CA ALA A 63 -0.02 -2.82 2.20
C ALA A 63 -0.78 -3.96 2.88
N GLN A 64 -0.92 -5.10 2.19
CA GLN A 64 -1.51 -6.32 2.77
C GLN A 64 -0.71 -6.81 3.99
N ARG A 65 0.62 -6.89 3.88
CA ARG A 65 1.50 -7.29 5.00
C ARG A 65 1.45 -6.33 6.18
N TYR A 66 1.33 -5.04 5.90
CA TYR A 66 1.17 -4.02 6.94
C TYR A 66 -0.12 -4.25 7.73
N ILE A 67 -1.24 -4.46 7.03
CA ILE A 67 -2.53 -4.76 7.66
C ILE A 67 -2.47 -6.06 8.46
N ASP A 68 -1.88 -7.13 7.90
CA ASP A 68 -1.78 -8.40 8.61
C ASP A 68 -1.00 -8.24 9.92
N LYS A 69 0.11 -7.49 9.93
CA LYS A 69 0.87 -7.17 11.15
C LYS A 69 0.08 -6.30 12.12
N LEU A 70 -0.66 -5.32 11.61
CA LEU A 70 -1.50 -4.44 12.42
C LEU A 70 -2.58 -5.26 13.15
N LEU A 71 -3.30 -6.13 12.44
CA LEU A 71 -4.35 -6.97 13.02
C LEU A 71 -3.79 -7.94 14.07
N ILE A 72 -2.64 -8.57 13.79
CA ILE A 72 -1.94 -9.42 14.78
C ILE A 72 -1.59 -8.60 16.03
N SER A 73 -1.09 -7.37 15.87
CA SER A 73 -0.75 -6.51 17.01
C SER A 73 -1.96 -6.07 17.84
N LEU A 74 -3.14 -6.03 17.22
CA LEU A 74 -4.42 -5.74 17.88
C LEU A 74 -5.09 -6.97 18.49
N GLY A 75 -4.50 -8.16 18.33
CA GLY A 75 -5.05 -9.43 18.83
C GLY A 75 -6.26 -9.93 18.03
N GLN A 76 -6.39 -9.52 16.76
CA GLN A 76 -7.41 -10.00 15.82
C GLN A 76 -6.89 -11.10 14.89
#